data_AF-A0A2T4WSQ2-F1
#
_entry.id   AF-A0A2T4WSQ2-F1
#
_cell.length_a   1.000
_cell.length_b   1.000
_cell.length_c   1.000
_cell.angle_alpha   90.00
_cell.angle_beta   90.00
_cell.angle_gamma   90.00
#
_symmetry.space_group_name_H-M   'P 1'
#
loop_
_entity.id
_entity.type
_entity.pdbx_description
1 polymer ?
#
loop_
_entity_poly.entity_id
_entity_poly.type
_entity_poly.pdbx_seq_one_letter_code
_entity_poly.pdbx_strand_id
1 'polypeptide(L)'
;MNKVTTLYAILLLSLIGLPTSYAQNIQRVRIDFQSPSGYLRPLLLAFTPDNAASDGMDYGYDALCPDDLPEDLNWMINNQRYVIQGVGEFSENKSYPFGMFLENSGNIEISLNSLENFENPINVYIYDALSNSFQRINDSGFSLNINNGDYLNRFFITFQNSNPPAGANNALSIVDNSIDKLIIKSILNTKEILITTKNSLKINKVEILDILGKKVSNI
;
A
#
# COMPACT_ATOMS: atom_id res chain seq x y z
N MET A 1 -34.80 73.87 -4.58
CA MET A 1 -33.75 73.38 -3.65
C MET A 1 -33.74 71.86 -3.71
N ASN A 2 -32.81 71.28 -4.47
CA ASN A 2 -32.70 69.84 -4.62
C ASN A 2 -31.82 69.29 -3.49
N LYS A 3 -32.41 68.51 -2.57
CA LYS A 3 -31.64 67.78 -1.57
C LYS A 3 -31.05 66.54 -2.24
N VAL A 4 -29.73 66.53 -2.43
CA VAL A 4 -29.00 65.33 -2.81
C VAL A 4 -28.63 64.61 -1.52
N THR A 5 -29.17 63.41 -1.31
CA THR A 5 -28.84 62.55 -0.17
C THR A 5 -27.74 61.60 -0.60
N THR A 6 -26.51 61.85 -0.15
CA THR A 6 -25.36 60.98 -0.39
C THR A 6 -25.41 59.81 0.60
N LEU A 7 -25.53 58.57 0.09
CA LEU A 7 -25.53 57.35 0.89
C LEU A 7 -24.11 56.79 0.93
N TYR A 8 -23.49 56.75 2.11
CA TYR A 8 -22.22 56.05 2.31
C TYR A 8 -22.49 54.57 2.59
N ALA A 9 -22.18 53.70 1.62
CA ALA A 9 -22.12 52.27 1.84
C ALA A 9 -20.72 51.91 2.36
N ILE A 10 -20.61 51.58 3.64
CA ILE A 10 -19.38 51.00 4.20
C ILE A 10 -19.43 49.50 3.89
N LEU A 11 -18.65 49.08 2.89
CA LEU A 11 -18.42 47.68 2.60
C LEU A 11 -17.38 47.15 3.60
N LEU A 12 -17.84 46.57 4.70
CA LEU A 12 -16.97 45.79 5.58
C LEU A 12 -16.62 44.50 4.84
N LEU A 13 -15.49 44.50 4.14
CA LEU A 13 -14.84 43.29 3.68
C LEU A 13 -14.33 42.57 4.93
N SER A 14 -15.16 41.72 5.54
CA SER A 14 -14.64 40.76 6.50
C SER A 14 -13.72 39.84 5.72
N LEU A 15 -12.41 39.96 5.98
CA LEU A 15 -11.44 38.97 5.60
C LEU A 15 -11.77 37.72 6.41
N ILE A 16 -12.75 36.93 5.96
CA ILE A 16 -12.92 35.57 6.44
C ILE A 16 -11.71 34.84 5.87
N GLY A 17 -10.63 34.82 6.65
CA GLY A 17 -9.60 33.81 6.47
C GLY A 17 -10.31 32.48 6.61
N LEU A 18 -10.66 31.85 5.49
CA LEU A 18 -11.03 30.44 5.51
C LEU A 18 -9.87 29.74 6.22
N PRO A 19 -10.12 29.06 7.35
CA PRO A 19 -9.05 28.33 8.00
C PRO A 19 -8.47 27.37 6.96
N THR A 20 -7.15 27.38 6.83
CA THR A 20 -6.37 26.42 6.04
C THR A 20 -6.41 25.01 6.66
N SER A 21 -7.56 24.60 7.21
CA SER A 21 -7.74 23.39 8.02
C SER A 21 -7.51 22.11 7.22
N TYR A 22 -7.76 22.13 5.90
CA TYR A 22 -7.51 20.97 5.05
C TYR A 22 -6.04 20.54 5.07
N ALA A 23 -5.09 21.48 5.06
CA ALA A 23 -3.66 21.16 5.06
C ALA A 23 -3.16 20.63 6.41
N GLN A 24 -3.82 20.99 7.52
CA GLN A 24 -3.52 20.52 8.87
C GLN A 24 -4.04 19.10 9.14
N ASN A 25 -5.01 18.61 8.35
CA ASN A 25 -5.58 17.27 8.50
C ASN A 25 -4.92 16.20 7.62
N ILE A 26 -3.95 16.58 6.76
CA ILE A 26 -3.25 15.59 5.94
C ILE A 26 -2.21 14.89 6.80
N GLN A 27 -2.42 13.60 7.03
CA GLN A 27 -1.46 12.72 7.69
C GLN A 27 -0.34 12.35 6.72
N ARG A 28 0.91 12.44 7.15
CA ARG A 28 2.07 12.23 6.26
C ARG A 28 3.05 11.23 6.84
N VAL A 29 3.45 10.29 6.01
CA VAL A 29 4.54 9.35 6.28
C VAL A 29 5.68 9.70 5.34
N ARG A 30 6.80 10.16 5.90
CA ARG A 30 8.02 10.45 5.14
C ARG A 30 9.00 9.32 5.28
N ILE A 31 9.50 8.82 4.16
CA ILE A 31 10.45 7.72 4.09
C ILE A 31 11.69 8.22 3.36
N ASP A 32 12.87 7.83 3.85
CA ASP A 32 14.12 8.01 3.13
C ASP A 32 14.64 6.66 2.66
N PHE A 33 15.14 6.62 1.43
CA PHE A 33 15.88 5.49 0.88
C PHE A 33 17.33 5.87 0.63
N GLN A 34 18.25 4.99 1.01
CA GLN A 34 19.66 5.04 0.65
C GLN A 34 20.04 3.82 -0.18
N SER A 35 20.54 4.07 -1.38
CA SER A 35 21.03 3.05 -2.32
C SER A 35 22.46 2.59 -1.99
N PRO A 36 22.94 1.47 -2.60
CA PRO A 36 24.31 1.00 -2.44
C PRO A 36 25.37 2.03 -2.83
N SER A 37 25.13 2.85 -3.86
CA SER A 37 26.06 3.90 -4.29
C SER A 37 25.90 5.21 -3.51
N GLY A 38 24.99 5.25 -2.54
CA GLY A 38 24.78 6.41 -1.65
C GLY A 38 23.81 7.47 -2.18
N TYR A 39 23.09 7.22 -3.27
CA TYR A 39 21.95 8.07 -3.66
C TYR A 39 20.88 8.04 -2.57
N LEU A 40 20.33 9.22 -2.26
CA LEU A 40 19.29 9.42 -1.28
C LEU A 40 17.98 9.81 -1.98
N ARG A 41 16.89 9.12 -1.65
CA ARG A 41 15.56 9.41 -2.17
C ARG A 41 14.57 9.63 -1.02
N PRO A 42 14.16 10.89 -0.80
CA PRO A 42 13.03 11.21 0.06
C PRO A 42 11.71 10.88 -0.66
N LEU A 43 10.80 10.25 0.06
CA LEU A 43 9.46 9.88 -0.38
C LEU A 43 8.41 10.42 0.59
N LEU A 44 7.27 10.81 0.06
CA LEU A 44 6.10 11.21 0.85
C LEU A 44 4.88 10.39 0.46
N LEU A 45 4.25 9.77 1.46
CA LEU A 45 2.91 9.21 1.36
C LEU A 45 1.97 10.07 2.22
N ALA A 46 0.91 10.60 1.61
CA ALA A 46 -0.01 11.54 2.25
C ALA A 46 -1.43 10.96 2.29
N PHE A 47 -1.97 10.71 3.48
CA PHE A 47 -3.35 10.28 3.66
C PHE A 47 -4.26 11.51 3.74
N THR A 48 -5.24 11.54 2.85
CA THR A 48 -6.18 12.65 2.73
C THR A 48 -7.48 12.35 3.49
N PRO A 49 -8.02 13.32 4.25
CA PRO A 49 -9.29 13.14 4.94
C PRO A 49 -10.44 12.93 3.96
N ASP A 50 -11.49 12.25 4.41
CA ASP A 50 -12.71 11.99 3.62
C ASP A 50 -12.48 11.28 2.27
N ASN A 51 -11.33 10.60 2.12
CA ASN A 51 -10.90 9.97 0.87
C ASN A 51 -10.86 10.94 -0.33
N ALA A 52 -10.34 12.15 -0.11
CA ALA A 52 -10.22 13.16 -1.17
C ALA A 52 -9.28 12.75 -2.32
N ALA A 53 -8.30 11.88 -2.06
CA ALA A 53 -7.50 11.18 -3.06
C ALA A 53 -7.78 9.67 -3.05
N SER A 54 -7.44 8.99 -4.14
CA SER A 54 -7.57 7.56 -4.33
C SER A 54 -6.20 6.87 -4.20
N ASP A 55 -6.19 5.53 -4.26
CA ASP A 55 -4.91 4.79 -4.34
C ASP A 55 -4.31 4.82 -5.77
N GLY A 56 -5.00 5.46 -6.73
CA GLY A 56 -4.59 5.68 -8.11
C GLY A 56 -3.80 6.99 -8.27
N MET A 57 -3.78 7.51 -9.52
CA MET A 57 -3.16 8.81 -9.81
C MET A 57 -4.20 9.92 -9.68
N ASP A 58 -3.90 10.92 -8.87
CA ASP A 58 -4.73 12.07 -8.55
C ASP A 58 -3.95 13.39 -8.76
N TYR A 59 -4.44 14.19 -9.70
CA TYR A 59 -3.83 15.48 -10.03
C TYR A 59 -3.83 16.43 -8.82
N GLY A 60 -2.66 16.99 -8.50
CA GLY A 60 -2.48 17.89 -7.36
C GLY A 60 -2.20 17.18 -6.04
N TYR A 61 -2.27 15.84 -6.00
CA TYR A 61 -1.91 15.01 -4.86
C TYR A 61 -0.61 14.23 -5.09
N ASP A 62 -0.40 13.75 -6.31
CA ASP A 62 0.78 12.98 -6.68
C ASP A 62 1.84 13.79 -7.41
N ALA A 63 3.11 13.44 -7.17
CA ALA A 63 4.25 13.99 -7.89
C ALA A 63 5.04 12.88 -8.59
N LEU A 64 5.01 12.90 -9.92
CA LEU A 64 5.83 12.04 -10.76
C LEU A 64 7.31 12.20 -10.39
N CYS A 65 8.07 11.11 -10.42
CA CYS A 65 9.52 11.15 -10.36
C CYS A 65 10.05 11.65 -11.71
N PRO A 66 10.62 12.86 -11.80
CA PRO A 66 11.18 13.36 -13.05
C PRO A 66 12.58 12.81 -13.32
N ASP A 67 13.22 12.24 -12.30
CA ASP A 67 14.60 11.81 -12.34
C ASP A 67 14.72 10.43 -12.96
N ASP A 68 15.82 10.21 -13.65
CA ASP A 68 16.25 8.90 -14.10
C ASP A 68 17.55 8.55 -13.37
N LEU A 69 17.41 8.17 -12.09
CA LEU A 69 18.53 7.74 -11.28
C LEU A 69 18.84 6.26 -11.55
N PRO A 70 20.13 5.86 -11.58
CA PRO A 70 20.53 4.46 -11.75
C PRO A 70 20.13 3.57 -10.57
N GLU A 71 19.94 4.18 -9.40
CA GLU A 71 19.47 3.50 -8.19
C GLU A 71 18.40 4.37 -7.53
N ASP A 72 17.20 3.82 -7.35
CA ASP A 72 16.05 4.59 -6.87
C ASP A 72 15.02 3.72 -6.14
N LEU A 73 14.19 4.38 -5.32
CA LEU A 73 13.00 3.81 -4.70
C LEU A 73 11.82 4.75 -4.94
N ASN A 74 10.74 4.26 -5.53
CA ASN A 74 9.59 5.10 -5.88
C ASN A 74 8.27 4.45 -5.47
N TRP A 75 7.24 5.27 -5.33
CA TRP A 75 5.86 4.78 -5.34
C TRP A 75 5.51 4.36 -6.77
N MET A 76 4.90 3.18 -6.92
CA MET A 76 4.48 2.66 -8.20
C MET A 76 2.97 2.81 -8.37
N ILE A 77 2.56 3.72 -9.26
CA ILE A 77 1.14 3.97 -9.58
C ILE A 77 0.97 3.75 -11.07
N ASN A 78 0.13 2.79 -11.48
CA ASN A 78 -0.14 2.47 -12.89
C ASN A 78 1.14 2.34 -13.76
N ASN A 79 2.14 1.62 -13.25
CA ASN A 79 3.44 1.41 -13.90
C ASN A 79 4.30 2.69 -14.11
N GLN A 80 3.99 3.77 -13.42
CA GLN A 80 4.80 4.99 -13.40
C GLN A 80 5.42 5.22 -12.02
N ARG A 81 6.57 5.92 -12.01
CA ARG A 81 7.35 6.21 -10.80
C ARG A 81 6.93 7.56 -10.20
N TYR A 82 6.66 7.59 -8.91
CA TYR A 82 6.30 8.79 -8.16
C TYR A 82 7.16 8.96 -6.91
N VAL A 83 7.37 10.21 -6.51
CA VAL A 83 8.08 10.58 -5.26
C VAL A 83 7.13 11.08 -4.17
N ILE A 84 5.95 11.54 -4.57
CA ILE A 84 4.85 11.86 -3.67
C ILE A 84 3.63 11.08 -4.14
N GLN A 85 2.98 10.37 -3.21
CA GLN A 85 1.69 9.76 -3.44
C GLN A 85 0.68 10.28 -2.41
N GLY A 86 -0.42 10.85 -2.88
CA GLY A 86 -1.60 11.12 -2.06
C GLY A 86 -2.59 9.98 -2.17
N VAL A 87 -3.18 9.60 -1.05
CA VAL A 87 -4.08 8.44 -0.95
C VAL A 87 -5.30 8.79 -0.12
N GLY A 88 -6.29 7.89 -0.10
CA GLY A 88 -7.47 8.06 0.74
C GLY A 88 -7.14 8.05 2.24
N GLU A 89 -8.17 8.03 3.08
CA GLU A 89 -8.00 8.11 4.53
C GLU A 89 -7.10 6.97 5.07
N PHE A 90 -6.37 7.27 6.16
CA PHE A 90 -5.50 6.30 6.80
C PHE A 90 -6.28 5.10 7.34
N SER A 91 -5.70 3.92 7.18
CA SER A 91 -6.16 2.69 7.80
C SER A 91 -4.99 1.73 7.94
N GLU A 92 -4.90 1.03 9.07
CA GLU A 92 -3.83 0.07 9.36
C GLU A 92 -3.78 -1.08 8.36
N ASN A 93 -4.90 -1.37 7.68
CA ASN A 93 -5.00 -2.42 6.68
C ASN A 93 -4.45 -2.02 5.30
N LYS A 94 -4.06 -0.75 5.10
CA LYS A 94 -3.49 -0.30 3.84
C LYS A 94 -2.02 -0.69 3.72
N SER A 95 -1.59 -0.82 2.47
CA SER A 95 -0.23 -1.17 2.10
C SER A 95 0.06 -0.62 0.72
N TYR A 96 1.27 -0.12 0.48
CA TYR A 96 1.64 0.46 -0.80
C TYR A 96 2.97 -0.12 -1.31
N PRO A 97 3.03 -0.56 -2.58
CA PRO A 97 4.23 -1.15 -3.15
C PRO A 97 5.28 -0.07 -3.43
N PHE A 98 6.52 -0.42 -3.17
CA PHE A 98 7.65 0.29 -3.73
C PHE A 98 8.10 -0.36 -5.03
N GLY A 99 8.61 0.47 -5.94
CA GLY A 99 9.49 0.04 -7.02
C GLY A 99 10.91 0.40 -6.66
N MET A 100 11.76 -0.60 -6.47
CA MET A 100 13.19 -0.42 -6.21
C MET A 100 13.99 -0.81 -7.45
N PHE A 101 14.86 0.07 -7.91
CA PHE A 101 15.70 -0.12 -9.08
C PHE A 101 17.15 0.02 -8.63
N LEU A 102 18.00 -0.96 -8.90
CA LEU A 102 19.39 -0.98 -8.45
C LEU A 102 20.32 -1.38 -9.60
N GLU A 103 21.21 -0.48 -10.02
CA GLU A 103 22.29 -0.80 -10.95
C GLU A 103 23.41 -1.63 -10.28
N ASN A 104 23.72 -1.37 -8.99
CA ASN A 104 24.74 -2.10 -8.26
C ASN A 104 24.16 -2.93 -7.10
N SER A 105 24.81 -4.07 -6.83
CA SER A 105 24.56 -4.86 -5.64
C SER A 105 25.18 -4.18 -4.42
N GLY A 106 24.54 -4.29 -3.26
CA GLY A 106 25.10 -3.81 -2.01
C GLY A 106 24.07 -3.60 -0.94
N ASN A 107 24.41 -2.80 0.06
CA ASN A 107 23.51 -2.50 1.17
C ASN A 107 22.55 -1.37 0.80
N ILE A 108 21.26 -1.60 1.02
CA ILE A 108 20.24 -0.56 1.02
C ILE A 108 19.79 -0.22 2.43
N GLU A 109 19.20 0.97 2.60
CA GLU A 109 18.44 1.33 3.79
C GLU A 109 17.12 2.02 3.43
N ILE A 110 16.02 1.62 4.06
CA ILE A 110 14.73 2.31 4.03
C ILE A 110 14.38 2.72 5.46
N SER A 111 14.25 4.01 5.73
CA SER A 111 14.03 4.53 7.08
C SER A 111 12.82 5.45 7.16
N LEU A 112 12.16 5.45 8.32
CA LEU A 112 11.10 6.41 8.61
C LEU A 112 11.72 7.75 9.00
N ASN A 113 11.52 8.76 8.18
CA ASN A 113 12.02 10.12 8.44
C ASN A 113 11.12 10.85 9.44
N SER A 114 9.81 10.89 9.17
CA SER A 114 8.85 11.55 10.05
C SER A 114 7.42 11.05 9.85
N LEU A 115 6.61 11.28 10.90
CA LEU A 115 5.16 11.14 10.91
C LEU A 115 4.57 12.50 11.26
N GLU A 116 3.67 13.03 10.44
CA GLU A 116 3.02 14.33 10.64
C GLU A 116 1.50 14.15 10.77
N ASN A 117 0.88 14.91 11.68
CA ASN A 117 -0.57 15.01 11.87
C ASN A 117 -1.31 13.70 12.24
N PHE A 118 -0.61 12.71 12.80
CA PHE A 118 -1.25 11.57 13.45
C PHE A 118 -1.56 11.90 14.92
N GLU A 119 -2.81 11.68 15.35
CA GLU A 119 -3.23 11.94 16.74
C GLU A 119 -2.54 10.99 17.73
N ASN A 120 -2.26 9.77 17.28
CA ASN A 120 -1.60 8.73 18.06
C ASN A 120 -0.37 8.20 17.29
N PRO A 121 0.68 7.73 17.99
CA PRO A 121 1.79 7.05 17.33
C PRO A 121 1.29 5.84 16.55
N ILE A 122 1.64 5.76 15.26
CA ILE A 122 1.36 4.60 14.41
C ILE A 122 2.62 3.76 14.21
N ASN A 123 2.43 2.47 13.97
CA ASN A 123 3.53 1.60 13.57
C ASN A 123 3.65 1.60 12.04
N VAL A 124 4.90 1.65 11.56
CA VAL A 124 5.22 1.58 10.14
C VAL A 124 6.19 0.43 9.94
N TYR A 125 5.91 -0.43 8.97
CA TYR A 125 6.71 -1.59 8.67
C TYR A 125 7.07 -1.62 7.18
N ILE A 126 8.24 -2.17 6.90
CA ILE A 126 8.58 -2.69 5.57
C ILE A 126 8.24 -4.18 5.56
N TYR A 127 7.41 -4.58 4.60
CA TYR A 127 7.17 -5.98 4.29
C TYR A 127 8.04 -6.40 3.11
N ASP A 128 8.82 -7.47 3.27
CA ASP A 128 9.56 -8.14 2.19
C ASP A 128 8.82 -9.42 1.79
N ALA A 129 8.28 -9.42 0.57
CA ALA A 129 7.55 -10.55 0.00
C ALA A 129 8.42 -11.79 -0.25
N LEU A 130 9.73 -11.62 -0.42
CA LEU A 130 10.64 -12.74 -0.65
C LEU A 130 10.81 -13.59 0.61
N SER A 131 11.00 -12.94 1.76
CA SER A 131 11.13 -13.61 3.06
C SER A 131 9.79 -13.76 3.79
N ASN A 132 8.71 -13.18 3.27
CA ASN A 132 7.40 -13.08 3.91
C ASN A 132 7.50 -12.57 5.35
N SER A 133 8.21 -11.45 5.53
CA SER A 133 8.50 -10.89 6.86
C SER A 133 8.23 -9.40 6.93
N PHE A 134 7.77 -8.94 8.09
CA PHE A 134 7.58 -7.54 8.42
C PHE A 134 8.69 -7.07 9.35
N GLN A 135 9.27 -5.90 9.07
CA GLN A 135 10.20 -5.21 9.96
C GLN A 135 9.68 -3.82 10.27
N ARG A 136 9.54 -3.52 11.56
CA ARG A 136 9.13 -2.19 12.03
C ARG A 136 10.28 -1.21 11.85
N ILE A 137 9.99 -0.03 11.30
CA ILE A 137 11.01 0.99 10.98
C ILE A 137 10.90 2.28 11.80
N ASN A 138 10.05 2.29 12.83
CA ASN A 138 9.86 3.47 13.68
C ASN A 138 11.11 3.89 14.47
N ASP A 139 11.94 2.92 14.89
CA ASP A 139 13.10 3.18 15.75
C ASP A 139 14.45 2.97 15.02
N SER A 140 14.45 2.16 13.95
CA SER A 140 15.64 1.86 13.15
C SER A 140 15.24 1.57 11.70
N GLY A 141 16.06 1.96 10.72
CA GLY A 141 15.83 1.63 9.32
C GLY A 141 15.79 0.12 9.02
N PHE A 142 15.13 -0.23 7.92
CA PHE A 142 15.22 -1.54 7.28
C PHE A 142 16.49 -1.56 6.42
N SER A 143 17.44 -2.45 6.72
CA SER A 143 18.68 -2.59 5.96
C SER A 143 18.81 -4.01 5.41
N LEU A 144 19.25 -4.10 4.16
CA LEU A 144 19.40 -5.38 3.46
C LEU A 144 20.56 -5.31 2.47
N ASN A 145 21.40 -6.34 2.46
CA ASN A 145 22.32 -6.56 1.36
C ASN A 145 21.59 -7.30 0.23
N ILE A 146 21.54 -6.69 -0.95
CA ILE A 146 20.71 -7.14 -2.07
C ILE A 146 21.53 -7.08 -3.38
N ASN A 147 21.22 -7.97 -4.30
CA ASN A 147 21.80 -7.92 -5.64
C ASN A 147 21.20 -6.74 -6.44
N ASN A 148 21.88 -6.36 -7.52
CA ASN A 148 21.32 -5.44 -8.50
C ASN A 148 20.06 -6.02 -9.18
N GLY A 149 19.20 -5.14 -9.67
CA GLY A 149 17.98 -5.48 -10.39
C GLY A 149 16.77 -4.61 -10.02
N ASP A 150 15.63 -4.96 -10.61
CA ASP A 150 14.36 -4.25 -10.45
C ASP A 150 13.39 -5.06 -9.58
N TYR A 151 12.89 -4.46 -8.51
CA TYR A 151 12.01 -5.07 -7.53
C TYR A 151 10.70 -4.27 -7.42
N LEU A 152 9.70 -4.64 -8.23
CA LEU A 152 8.42 -3.92 -8.34
C LEU A 152 7.30 -4.40 -7.39
N ASN A 153 7.40 -5.63 -6.89
CA ASN A 153 6.35 -6.28 -6.07
C ASN A 153 6.96 -7.04 -4.88
N ARG A 154 8.10 -6.57 -4.38
CA ARG A 154 8.81 -7.21 -3.27
C ARG A 154 8.65 -6.45 -1.97
N PHE A 155 8.90 -5.15 -2.02
CA PHE A 155 8.89 -4.31 -0.83
C PHE A 155 7.64 -3.47 -0.77
N PHE A 156 7.01 -3.44 0.40
CA PHE A 156 5.80 -2.68 0.64
C PHE A 156 5.95 -1.91 1.94
N ILE A 157 5.44 -0.68 1.98
CA ILE A 157 5.14 -0.02 3.25
C ILE A 157 3.79 -0.52 3.76
N THR A 158 3.72 -0.82 5.05
CA THR A 158 2.53 -1.36 5.71
C THR A 158 2.37 -0.77 7.10
N PHE A 159 1.15 -0.83 7.64
CA PHE A 159 0.80 -0.24 8.95
C PHE A 159 0.31 -1.28 9.96
N GLN A 160 0.45 -2.55 9.59
CA GLN A 160 0.25 -3.72 10.43
C GLN A 160 1.29 -4.79 10.06
N ASN A 161 1.42 -5.83 10.88
CA ASN A 161 2.37 -6.92 10.64
C ASN A 161 1.74 -8.32 10.68
N SER A 162 0.42 -8.42 10.58
CA SER A 162 -0.30 -9.70 10.70
C SER A 162 -0.76 -10.28 9.36
N ASN A 163 -1.00 -9.43 8.35
CA ASN A 163 -1.50 -9.84 7.04
C ASN A 163 -0.60 -9.32 5.91
N PRO A 164 -0.08 -10.19 5.04
CA PRO A 164 0.64 -9.79 3.83
C PRO A 164 -0.18 -8.86 2.92
N PRO A 165 0.44 -7.85 2.29
CA PRO A 165 -0.20 -7.00 1.29
C PRO A 165 -0.83 -7.79 0.15
N ALA A 166 -1.99 -7.34 -0.32
CA ALA A 166 -2.56 -7.82 -1.57
C ALA A 166 -1.59 -7.49 -2.72
N GLY A 167 -1.26 -8.49 -3.55
CA GLY A 167 -0.34 -8.32 -4.69
C GLY A 167 1.14 -8.59 -4.40
N ALA A 168 1.55 -8.79 -3.14
CA ALA A 168 2.92 -9.22 -2.81
C ALA A 168 3.20 -10.68 -3.20
N ASN A 169 2.16 -11.46 -3.45
CA ASN A 169 2.24 -12.89 -3.68
C ASN A 169 2.32 -13.22 -5.17
N ASN A 170 3.53 -13.24 -5.75
CA ASN A 170 3.81 -14.11 -6.91
C ASN A 170 3.88 -15.59 -6.52
N ALA A 171 3.91 -15.90 -5.22
CA ALA A 171 3.66 -17.24 -4.70
C ALA A 171 2.15 -17.39 -4.47
N LEU A 172 1.45 -18.03 -5.42
CA LEU A 172 0.09 -18.60 -5.28
C LEU A 172 -0.67 -18.05 -4.07
N SER A 173 -1.23 -16.85 -4.20
CA SER A 173 -2.22 -16.40 -3.23
C SER A 173 -3.27 -17.51 -3.15
N ILE A 174 -3.32 -18.19 -2.00
CA ILE A 174 -4.56 -18.80 -1.57
C ILE A 174 -5.50 -17.61 -1.51
N VAL A 175 -6.28 -17.42 -2.57
CA VAL A 175 -7.54 -16.70 -2.45
C VAL A 175 -8.15 -17.29 -1.21
N ASP A 176 -8.34 -16.47 -0.18
CA ASP A 176 -9.06 -16.86 1.01
C ASP A 176 -10.52 -17.08 0.60
N ASN A 177 -10.73 -18.18 -0.13
CA ASN A 177 -12.00 -18.79 -0.37
C ASN A 177 -12.36 -19.39 0.98
N SER A 178 -12.73 -18.54 1.94
CA SER A 178 -13.24 -18.85 3.27
C SER A 178 -13.47 -20.35 3.43
N ILE A 179 -12.41 -21.08 3.82
CA ILE A 179 -12.42 -22.56 3.83
C ILE A 179 -13.52 -23.06 4.79
N ASP A 180 -14.00 -22.19 5.67
CA ASP A 180 -15.18 -22.37 6.50
C ASP A 180 -16.46 -22.79 5.76
N LYS A 181 -16.55 -22.54 4.45
CA LYS A 181 -17.71 -22.90 3.61
C LYS A 181 -17.61 -24.29 2.99
N LEU A 182 -16.44 -24.93 2.99
CA LEU A 182 -16.20 -26.23 2.36
C LEU A 182 -15.49 -27.18 3.33
N ILE A 183 -16.13 -28.30 3.69
CA ILE A 183 -15.53 -29.35 4.51
C ILE A 183 -15.26 -30.57 3.64
N ILE A 184 -14.01 -31.03 3.61
CA ILE A 184 -13.60 -32.24 2.89
C ILE A 184 -13.11 -33.26 3.92
N LYS A 185 -13.67 -34.47 3.91
CA LYS A 185 -13.27 -35.57 4.80
C LYS A 185 -12.97 -36.83 3.98
N SER A 186 -11.89 -37.51 4.33
CA SER A 186 -11.59 -38.86 3.83
C SER A 186 -12.10 -39.89 4.84
N ILE A 187 -12.90 -40.84 4.35
CA ILE A 187 -13.45 -41.94 5.13
C ILE A 187 -12.65 -43.19 4.77
N LEU A 188 -11.65 -43.52 5.60
CA LEU A 188 -10.61 -44.50 5.26
C LEU A 188 -11.14 -45.95 5.15
N ASN A 189 -12.14 -46.32 5.94
CA ASN A 189 -12.70 -47.67 5.95
C ASN A 189 -13.58 -47.96 4.71
N THR A 190 -14.26 -46.95 4.17
CA THR A 190 -15.08 -47.07 2.95
C THR A 190 -14.36 -46.59 1.69
N LYS A 191 -13.20 -45.95 1.83
CA LYS A 191 -12.42 -45.32 0.74
C LYS A 191 -13.21 -44.21 0.02
N GLU A 192 -13.98 -43.44 0.78
CA GLU A 192 -14.82 -42.37 0.25
C GLU A 192 -14.26 -40.98 0.58
N ILE A 193 -14.58 -40.01 -0.27
CA ILE A 193 -14.34 -38.59 -0.01
C ILE A 193 -15.69 -37.92 0.15
N LEU A 194 -15.93 -37.35 1.33
CA LEU A 194 -17.14 -36.59 1.64
C LEU A 194 -16.84 -35.09 1.49
N ILE A 195 -17.58 -34.43 0.60
CA ILE A 195 -17.51 -32.97 0.38
C ILE A 195 -18.82 -32.37 0.88
N THR A 196 -18.74 -31.47 1.86
CA THR A 196 -19.89 -30.77 2.45
C THR A 196 -19.76 -29.27 2.24
N THR A 197 -20.83 -28.64 1.75
CA THR A 197 -20.90 -27.19 1.58
C THR A 197 -21.79 -26.54 2.63
N LYS A 198 -21.47 -25.31 3.03
CA LYS A 198 -22.33 -24.46 3.87
C LYS A 198 -22.83 -23.26 3.06
N ASN A 199 -23.89 -22.60 3.56
CA ASN A 199 -24.41 -21.33 3.06
C ASN A 199 -24.72 -21.31 1.55
N SER A 200 -25.33 -22.37 1.03
CA SER A 200 -25.80 -22.47 -0.36
C SER A 200 -24.71 -22.44 -1.44
N LEU A 201 -23.45 -22.75 -1.08
CA LEU A 201 -22.37 -22.89 -2.05
C LEU A 201 -22.66 -24.06 -3.02
N LYS A 202 -22.74 -23.73 -4.31
CA LYS A 202 -22.98 -24.68 -5.40
C LYS A 202 -21.64 -25.21 -5.92
N ILE A 203 -21.51 -26.54 -5.97
CA ILE A 203 -20.36 -27.20 -6.59
C ILE A 203 -20.68 -27.37 -8.07
N ASN A 204 -19.89 -26.73 -8.94
CA ASN A 204 -20.06 -26.84 -10.39
C ASN A 204 -19.30 -28.03 -10.98
N LYS A 205 -18.19 -28.43 -10.35
CA LYS A 205 -17.29 -29.48 -10.85
C LYS A 205 -16.41 -30.01 -9.72
N VAL A 206 -16.19 -31.32 -9.68
CA VAL A 206 -15.19 -31.96 -8.83
C VAL A 206 -14.18 -32.70 -9.71
N GLU A 207 -12.89 -32.43 -9.50
CA GLU A 207 -11.81 -33.17 -10.15
C GLU A 207 -10.87 -33.76 -9.11
N ILE A 208 -10.58 -35.06 -9.26
CA ILE A 208 -9.63 -35.78 -8.42
C ILE A 208 -8.35 -35.93 -9.21
N LEU A 209 -7.24 -35.45 -8.64
CA LEU A 209 -5.90 -35.57 -9.21
C LEU A 209 -5.03 -36.46 -8.32
N ASP A 210 -4.07 -37.16 -8.92
CA ASP A 210 -3.02 -37.82 -8.16
C ASP A 210 -1.92 -36.84 -7.74
N ILE A 211 -0.93 -37.32 -6.98
CA ILE A 211 0.18 -36.50 -6.48
C ILE A 211 1.07 -35.93 -7.60
N LEU A 212 0.96 -36.43 -8.82
CA LEU A 212 1.67 -35.93 -10.00
C LEU A 212 0.81 -34.98 -10.84
N GLY A 213 -0.39 -34.64 -10.36
CA GLY A 213 -1.34 -33.77 -11.05
C GLY A 213 -2.11 -34.46 -12.19
N LYS A 214 -2.01 -35.78 -12.33
CA LYS A 214 -2.76 -36.52 -13.35
C LYS A 214 -4.20 -36.70 -12.89
N LYS A 215 -5.15 -36.44 -13.79
CA LYS A 215 -6.57 -36.63 -13.55
C LYS A 215 -6.92 -38.10 -13.33
N VAL A 216 -7.50 -38.39 -12.17
CA VAL A 216 -7.97 -39.71 -11.74
C VAL A 216 -9.49 -39.85 -11.97
N SER A 217 -10.27 -38.80 -11.72
CA SER A 217 -11.74 -38.82 -11.89
C SER A 217 -12.34 -37.41 -12.04
N ASN A 218 -13.55 -37.33 -12.61
CA ASN A 218 -14.42 -36.15 -12.62
C ASN A 218 -15.86 -36.51 -12.24
N ILE A 219 -16.47 -35.65 -11.43
CA ILE A 219 -17.88 -35.74 -10.99
C ILE A 219 -18.54 -34.39 -11.21
#